data_AF-A0A833ER87-F1
#
_entry.id   AF-A0A833ER87-F1
#
_cell.length_a   1.000
_cell.length_b   1.000
_cell.length_c   1.000
_cell.angle_alpha   90.00
_cell.angle_beta   90.00
_cell.angle_gamma   90.00
#
_symmetry.space_group_name_H-M   'P 1'
#
loop_
_entity.id
_entity.type
_entity.pdbx_description
1 polymer ?
#
loop_
_entity_poly.entity_id
_entity_poly.type
_entity_poly.pdbx_seq_one_letter_code
_entity_poly.pdbx_strand_id
1 'polypeptide(L)'
;GLAVKNVGKSMRFSGTGLIRQTDLLVGDRATSPTEIVAQADELPTSFEIGLNYTLKVDDKSSVDVSTLYQEQSFLADITKVGVEYSFDKMAFLRAGYSISPDATDVNGDDAYNYGLTLGAGLQYNINNVDVRLDYAFRQVEFFDSNNVFSLVFGF
;
A
#
# COMPACT_ATOMS: atom_id res chain seq x y z
N GLY A 1 -3.49 6.94 14.23
CA GLY A 1 -4.17 5.64 14.26
C GLY A 1 -3.15 4.53 14.30
N LEU A 2 -3.53 3.38 14.83
CA LEU A 2 -2.72 2.16 14.84
C LEU A 2 -3.49 1.09 14.07
N ALA A 3 -2.80 0.32 13.23
CA ALA A 3 -3.38 -0.81 12.53
C ALA A 3 -2.41 -1.97 12.52
N VAL A 4 -2.95 -3.18 12.68
CA VAL A 4 -2.19 -4.42 12.59
C VAL A 4 -2.91 -5.33 11.61
N LYS A 5 -2.20 -5.83 10.60
CA LYS A 5 -2.77 -6.59 9.49
C LYS A 5 -2.13 -7.97 9.41
N ASN A 6 -2.92 -8.95 8.99
CA ASN A 6 -2.51 -10.34 8.74
C ASN A 6 -1.94 -11.08 9.97
N VAL A 7 -2.22 -10.60 11.18
CA VAL A 7 -1.92 -11.34 12.41
C VAL A 7 -2.89 -12.51 12.54
N GLY A 8 -2.34 -13.73 12.51
CA GLY A 8 -3.16 -14.94 12.60
C GLY A 8 -2.37 -16.22 12.47
N LYS A 9 -3.11 -17.33 12.37
CA LYS A 9 -2.53 -18.66 12.15
C LYS A 9 -1.91 -18.74 10.76
N SER A 10 -0.89 -19.57 10.63
CA SER A 10 -0.28 -19.95 9.35
C SER A 10 -1.34 -20.43 8.37
N MET A 11 -1.20 -20.01 7.12
CA MET A 11 -2.03 -20.45 6.00
C MET A 11 -1.52 -21.81 5.50
N ARG A 12 -2.43 -22.67 5.05
CA ARG A 12 -2.09 -23.93 4.39
C ARG A 12 -2.94 -24.11 3.15
N PHE A 13 -2.31 -24.44 2.03
CA PHE A 13 -3.02 -24.76 0.80
C PHE A 13 -3.74 -26.11 0.92
N SER A 14 -4.93 -26.20 0.34
CA SER A 14 -5.74 -27.41 0.24
C SER A 14 -6.47 -27.46 -1.09
N GLY A 15 -6.97 -28.64 -1.47
CA GLY A 15 -7.81 -28.81 -2.65
C GLY A 15 -7.27 -29.82 -3.65
N THR A 16 -8.06 -30.07 -4.69
CA THR A 16 -7.83 -31.17 -5.65
C THR A 16 -6.52 -31.06 -6.42
N GLY A 17 -5.93 -29.86 -6.53
CA GLY A 17 -4.60 -29.64 -7.11
C GLY A 17 -3.45 -30.32 -6.35
N LEU A 18 -3.67 -30.71 -5.09
CA LEU A 18 -2.71 -31.45 -4.27
C LEU A 18 -2.88 -32.98 -4.34
N ILE A 19 -3.88 -33.46 -5.08
CA ILE A 19 -4.10 -34.90 -5.26
C ILE A 19 -3.13 -35.40 -6.34
N ARG A 20 -2.42 -36.48 -6.04
CA ARG A 20 -1.55 -37.21 -6.96
C ARG A 20 -1.89 -38.68 -6.92
N GLN A 21 -1.84 -39.33 -8.07
CA GLN A 21 -1.88 -40.79 -8.13
C GLN A 21 -0.51 -41.31 -7.70
N THR A 22 -0.48 -42.11 -6.65
CA THR A 22 0.76 -42.71 -6.14
C THR A 22 0.64 -44.22 -6.09
N ASP A 23 1.71 -44.90 -6.50
CA ASP A 23 1.86 -46.32 -6.31
C ASP A 23 2.38 -46.56 -4.89
N LEU A 24 1.60 -47.27 -4.07
CA LEU A 24 1.99 -47.57 -2.70
C LEU A 24 2.98 -48.74 -2.73
N LEU A 25 4.24 -48.48 -2.36
CA LEU A 25 5.34 -49.47 -2.38
C LEU A 25 5.12 -50.68 -1.44
N VAL A 26 4.05 -50.71 -0.64
CA VAL A 26 3.78 -51.75 0.36
C VAL A 26 2.49 -52.48 0.03
N GLY A 27 2.65 -53.75 -0.38
CA GLY A 27 1.57 -54.63 -0.80
C GLY A 27 1.12 -54.31 -2.23
N ASP A 28 0.72 -55.34 -2.97
CA ASP A 28 0.28 -55.29 -4.37
C ASP A 28 -1.05 -54.50 -4.51
N ARG A 29 -1.00 -53.21 -4.21
CA ARG A 29 -2.14 -52.28 -4.16
C ARG A 29 -2.14 -51.43 -5.41
N ALA A 30 -3.31 -51.32 -6.04
CA ALA A 30 -3.51 -50.45 -7.19
C ALA A 30 -3.21 -48.97 -6.85
N THR A 31 -2.74 -48.23 -7.85
CA THR A 31 -2.49 -46.79 -7.80
C THR A 31 -3.68 -46.08 -7.17
N SER A 32 -3.42 -45.35 -6.08
CA SER A 32 -4.47 -44.70 -5.29
C SER A 32 -4.30 -43.19 -5.29
N PRO A 33 -5.39 -42.41 -5.29
CA PRO A 33 -5.32 -40.95 -5.15
C PRO A 33 -4.86 -40.61 -3.74
N THR A 34 -3.71 -39.95 -3.62
CA THR A 34 -3.12 -39.48 -2.36
C THR A 34 -3.02 -37.96 -2.38
N GLU A 35 -3.40 -37.30 -1.29
CA GLU A 35 -3.24 -35.86 -1.14
C GLU A 35 -1.86 -35.52 -0.57
N ILE A 36 -1.14 -34.61 -1.23
CA ILE A 36 0.09 -34.02 -0.70
C ILE A 36 -0.30 -32.98 0.36
N VAL A 37 0.11 -33.19 1.61
CA VAL A 37 -0.10 -32.20 2.67
C VAL A 37 0.86 -31.03 2.45
N ALA A 38 0.33 -29.89 2.03
CA ALA A 38 1.12 -28.66 1.89
C ALA A 38 1.67 -28.20 3.25
N GLN A 39 2.87 -27.63 3.24
CA GLN A 39 3.45 -26.99 4.42
C GLN A 39 2.60 -25.79 4.83
N ALA A 40 2.46 -25.59 6.15
CA ALA A 40 1.85 -24.38 6.69
C ALA A 40 2.88 -23.25 6.68
N ASP A 41 2.49 -22.07 6.22
CA ASP A 41 3.37 -20.91 6.10
C ASP A 41 2.73 -19.65 6.70
N GLU A 42 3.55 -18.75 7.22
CA GLU A 42 3.08 -17.52 7.87
C GLU A 42 2.66 -16.48 6.82
N LEU A 43 1.60 -15.73 7.13
CA LEU A 43 1.20 -14.62 6.27
C LEU A 43 2.10 -13.40 6.53
N PRO A 44 2.45 -12.63 5.49
CA PRO A 44 3.17 -11.37 5.66
C PRO A 44 2.39 -10.42 6.55
N THR A 45 2.86 -10.28 7.79
CA THR A 45 2.26 -9.42 8.81
C THR A 45 2.79 -8.00 8.62
N SER A 46 1.92 -7.01 8.85
CA SER A 46 2.32 -5.60 8.88
C SER A 46 1.74 -4.86 10.08
N PHE A 47 2.52 -3.92 10.57
CA PHE A 47 2.18 -3.03 11.69
C PHE A 47 2.30 -1.58 11.21
N GLU A 48 1.29 -0.75 11.46
CA GLU A 48 1.20 0.61 10.94
C GLU A 48 0.86 1.61 12.05
N ILE A 49 1.65 2.69 12.15
CA ILE A 49 1.40 3.84 13.00
C ILE A 49 1.26 5.09 12.13
N GLY A 50 0.07 5.69 12.14
CA GLY A 50 -0.21 6.96 11.48
C GLY A 50 -0.42 8.10 12.46
N LEU A 51 0.18 9.25 12.22
CA LEU A 51 -0.07 10.50 12.93
C LEU A 51 -0.52 11.56 11.93
N ASN A 52 -1.51 12.37 12.30
CA ASN A 52 -1.96 13.50 11.51
C ASN A 52 -2.25 14.69 12.42
N TYR A 53 -1.85 15.88 11.98
CA TYR A 53 -2.11 17.12 12.68
C TYR A 53 -2.54 18.21 11.71
N THR A 54 -3.68 18.83 11.99
CA THR A 54 -4.25 19.92 11.19
C THR A 54 -3.99 21.27 11.85
N LEU A 55 -3.20 22.10 11.19
CA LEU A 55 -2.96 23.49 11.52
C LEU A 55 -3.98 24.37 10.79
N LYS A 56 -4.84 25.07 11.52
CA LYS A 56 -5.68 26.11 10.91
C LYS A 56 -4.87 27.39 10.80
N VAL A 57 -4.64 27.85 9.57
CA VAL A 57 -3.94 29.12 9.30
C VAL A 57 -4.96 30.26 9.40
N ASP A 58 -6.11 30.12 8.73
CA ASP A 58 -7.22 31.07 8.72
C ASP A 58 -8.57 30.32 8.66
N ASP A 59 -9.69 31.04 8.63
CA ASP A 59 -11.04 30.46 8.47
C ASP A 59 -11.19 29.66 7.16
N LYS A 60 -10.40 30.01 6.14
CA LYS A 60 -10.42 29.37 4.82
C LYS A 60 -9.21 28.49 4.55
N SER A 61 -8.16 28.54 5.36
CA SER A 61 -6.88 27.89 5.05
C SER A 61 -6.47 26.92 6.14
N SER A 62 -6.13 25.69 5.76
CA SER A 62 -5.52 24.71 6.68
C SER A 62 -4.30 24.04 6.07
N VAL A 63 -3.39 23.63 6.93
CA VAL A 63 -2.23 22.79 6.60
C VAL A 63 -2.35 21.51 7.41
N ASP A 64 -2.39 20.38 6.72
CA ASP A 64 -2.39 19.06 7.31
C ASP A 64 -1.00 18.45 7.18
N VAL A 65 -0.44 17.98 8.28
CA VAL A 65 0.85 17.28 8.32
C VAL A 65 0.59 15.85 8.75
N SER A 66 0.99 14.90 7.92
CA SER A 66 0.77 13.47 8.13
C SER A 66 2.08 12.70 8.13
N THR A 67 2.18 11.71 9.01
CA THR A 67 3.28 10.74 9.02
C THR A 67 2.70 9.34 9.15
N LEU A 68 3.28 8.38 8.44
CA LEU A 68 2.94 6.96 8.52
C LEU A 68 4.23 6.15 8.62
N TYR A 69 4.36 5.37 9.67
CA TYR A 69 5.39 4.34 9.80
C TYR A 69 4.75 2.96 9.61
N GLN A 70 5.36 2.12 8.79
CA GLN A 70 4.89 0.78 8.48
C GLN A 70 6.04 -0.21 8.58
N GLU A 71 5.92 -1.15 9.51
CA GLU A 71 6.83 -2.27 9.70
C GLU A 71 6.24 -3.53 9.03
N GLN A 72 7.09 -4.33 8.37
CA GLN A 72 6.67 -5.52 7.64
C GLN A 72 7.60 -6.70 7.91
N SER A 73 7.05 -7.90 8.09
CA SER A 73 7.87 -9.06 8.49
C SER A 73 8.81 -9.60 7.40
N PHE A 74 8.51 -9.35 6.12
CA PHE A 74 9.29 -9.89 4.97
C PHE A 74 9.73 -8.82 3.97
N LEU A 75 9.36 -7.57 4.20
CA LEU A 75 9.68 -6.43 3.34
C LEU A 75 10.33 -5.35 4.19
N ALA A 76 11.07 -4.46 3.55
CA ALA A 76 11.66 -3.32 4.24
C ALA A 76 10.58 -2.42 4.86
N ASP A 77 10.96 -1.77 5.95
CA ASP A 77 10.12 -0.81 6.65
C ASP A 77 9.95 0.45 5.82
N ILE A 78 8.77 1.07 5.90
CA ILE A 78 8.44 2.25 5.10
C ILE A 78 7.98 3.37 6.04
N THR A 79 8.63 4.53 5.90
CA THR A 79 8.18 5.78 6.52
C THR A 79 7.70 6.72 5.44
N LYS A 80 6.48 7.26 5.59
CA LYS A 80 5.90 8.27 4.70
C LYS A 80 5.63 9.53 5.48
N VAL A 81 5.97 10.66 4.91
CA VAL A 81 5.63 11.98 5.42
C VAL A 81 4.89 12.74 4.33
N GLY A 82 3.90 13.53 4.72
CA GLY A 82 3.05 14.27 3.81
C GLY A 82 2.62 15.59 4.42
N VAL A 83 2.45 16.57 3.55
CA VAL A 83 1.82 17.84 3.86
C VAL A 83 0.77 18.16 2.81
N GLU A 84 -0.38 18.62 3.27
CA GLU A 84 -1.45 19.12 2.42
C GLU A 84 -1.79 20.55 2.84
N TYR A 85 -1.84 21.46 1.88
CA TYR A 85 -2.43 22.78 2.05
C TYR A 85 -3.80 22.81 1.39
N SER A 86 -4.80 23.23 2.16
CA SER A 86 -6.19 23.33 1.74
C SER A 86 -6.65 24.78 1.80
N PHE A 87 -7.24 25.27 0.71
CA PHE A 87 -7.83 26.60 0.61
C PHE A 87 -9.32 26.52 0.26
N ASP A 88 -10.15 27.07 1.13
CA ASP A 88 -11.61 27.16 1.09
C ASP A 88 -12.32 25.83 0.79
N LYS A 89 -11.66 24.70 1.11
CA LYS A 89 -12.07 23.34 0.71
C LYS A 89 -12.29 23.17 -0.80
N MET A 90 -11.76 24.10 -1.59
CA MET A 90 -11.93 24.19 -3.03
C MET A 90 -10.63 23.86 -3.75
N ALA A 91 -9.49 24.28 -3.20
CA ALA A 91 -8.18 24.04 -3.77
C ALA A 91 -7.27 23.31 -2.77
N PHE A 92 -6.51 22.35 -3.28
CA PHE A 92 -5.65 21.48 -2.50
C PHE A 92 -4.29 21.38 -3.17
N LEU A 93 -3.22 21.54 -2.39
CA LEU A 93 -1.85 21.27 -2.82
C LEU A 93 -1.24 20.26 -1.87
N ARG A 94 -0.62 19.22 -2.42
CA ARG A 94 -0.10 18.07 -1.67
C ARG A 94 1.34 17.83 -2.03
N ALA A 95 2.15 17.54 -1.03
CA ALA A 95 3.50 17.04 -1.21
C ALA A 95 3.77 15.94 -0.20
N GLY A 96 4.56 14.96 -0.57
CA GLY A 96 4.94 13.88 0.33
C GLY A 96 6.20 13.19 -0.10
N TYR A 97 6.84 12.50 0.82
CA TYR A 97 8.06 11.75 0.58
C TYR A 97 7.97 10.39 1.28
N SER A 98 8.47 9.37 0.61
CA SER A 98 8.48 8.00 1.09
C SER A 98 9.92 7.52 1.22
N ILE A 99 10.23 6.86 2.34
CA ILE A 99 11.59 6.43 2.70
C ILE A 99 11.50 4.97 3.14
N SER A 100 12.47 4.15 2.74
CA SER A 100 12.61 2.77 3.21
C SER A 100 14.09 2.47 3.47
N PRO A 101 14.61 2.77 4.69
CA PRO A 101 16.05 2.70 4.95
C PRO A 101 16.64 1.29 4.81
N ASP A 102 15.82 0.27 5.08
CA ASP A 102 16.26 -1.13 5.06
C ASP A 102 16.10 -1.78 3.68
N ALA A 103 15.55 -1.06 2.70
CA ALA A 103 15.45 -1.52 1.33
C ALA A 103 16.82 -1.38 0.65
N THR A 104 17.64 -2.42 0.77
CA THR A 104 18.97 -2.47 0.13
C THR A 104 19.04 -3.61 -0.87
N ASP A 105 19.79 -3.40 -1.95
CA ASP A 105 20.07 -4.42 -2.95
C ASP A 105 21.21 -5.37 -2.51
N VAL A 106 21.59 -6.31 -3.37
CA VAL A 106 22.69 -7.27 -3.09
C VAL A 106 24.06 -6.61 -2.95
N ASN A 107 24.23 -5.38 -3.41
CA ASN A 107 25.46 -4.58 -3.32
C ASN A 107 25.43 -3.61 -2.13
N GLY A 108 24.29 -3.49 -1.44
CA GLY A 108 24.09 -2.56 -0.32
C GLY A 108 23.63 -1.16 -0.75
N ASP A 109 23.25 -0.97 -2.02
CA ASP A 109 22.70 0.28 -2.54
C ASP A 109 21.19 0.38 -2.24
N ASP A 110 20.63 1.59 -2.24
CA ASP A 110 19.20 1.82 -2.03
C ASP A 110 18.37 1.12 -3.12
N ALA A 111 17.47 0.24 -2.70
CA ALA A 111 16.56 -0.50 -3.58
C ALA A 111 15.13 0.07 -3.54
N TYR A 112 14.92 1.21 -2.89
CA TYR A 112 13.61 1.81 -2.73
C TYR A 112 13.22 2.69 -3.91
N ASN A 113 12.37 2.15 -4.77
CA ASN A 113 12.01 2.76 -6.05
C ASN A 113 11.11 4.01 -5.97
N TYR A 114 10.77 4.52 -4.78
CA TYR A 114 9.81 5.60 -4.62
C TYR A 114 10.38 6.74 -3.80
N GLY A 115 10.02 7.97 -4.13
CA GLY A 115 10.50 9.15 -3.40
C GLY A 115 9.44 10.22 -3.30
N LEU A 116 9.69 11.34 -3.98
CA LEU A 116 8.83 12.50 -3.95
C LEU A 116 7.47 12.22 -4.60
N THR A 117 6.43 12.72 -3.97
CA THR A 117 5.06 12.74 -4.48
C THR A 117 4.54 14.18 -4.42
N LEU A 118 3.83 14.58 -5.46
CA LEU A 118 3.20 15.89 -5.55
C LEU A 118 1.76 15.72 -6.01
N GLY A 119 0.88 16.62 -5.62
CA GLY A 119 -0.49 16.61 -6.10
C GLY A 119 -1.15 17.96 -6.01
N ALA A 120 -2.12 18.19 -6.88
CA ALA A 120 -2.97 19.35 -6.87
C ALA A 120 -4.41 18.92 -7.13
N GLY A 121 -5.35 19.51 -6.41
CA GLY A 121 -6.76 19.20 -6.54
C GLY A 121 -7.61 20.46 -6.55
N LEU A 122 -8.64 20.46 -7.39
CA LEU A 122 -9.69 21.47 -7.40
C LEU A 122 -11.04 20.78 -7.27
N GLN A 123 -11.87 21.26 -6.36
CA GLN A 123 -13.23 20.82 -6.16
C GLN A 123 -14.18 22.01 -6.35
N TYR A 124 -15.26 21.83 -7.10
CA TYR A 124 -16.29 22.85 -7.30
C TYR A 124 -17.67 22.22 -7.26
N ASN A 125 -18.64 22.91 -6.65
CA ASN A 125 -20.03 22.48 -6.65
C ASN A 125 -20.82 23.27 -7.71
N ILE A 126 -21.39 22.58 -8.69
CA ILE A 126 -22.21 23.17 -9.75
C ILE A 126 -23.61 22.59 -9.63
N ASN A 127 -24.59 23.39 -9.18
CA ASN A 127 -25.99 23.01 -9.10
C ASN A 127 -26.21 21.62 -8.46
N ASN A 128 -25.73 21.42 -7.23
CA ASN A 128 -25.81 20.15 -6.48
C ASN A 128 -24.95 19.00 -7.02
N VAL A 129 -24.12 19.20 -8.04
CA VAL A 129 -23.14 18.22 -8.50
C VAL A 129 -21.76 18.65 -8.04
N ASP A 130 -21.06 17.78 -7.32
CA ASP A 130 -19.66 18.00 -6.95
C ASP A 130 -18.76 17.54 -8.09
N VAL A 131 -17.94 18.44 -8.62
CA VAL A 131 -16.93 18.14 -9.62
C VAL A 131 -15.56 18.27 -8.98
N ARG A 132 -14.73 17.24 -9.10
CA ARG A 132 -13.35 17.25 -8.60
C ARG A 132 -12.38 16.88 -9.71
N LEU A 133 -11.35 17.70 -9.87
CA LEU A 133 -10.21 17.45 -10.74
C LEU A 133 -8.97 17.31 -9.86
N ASP A 134 -8.28 16.18 -9.98
CA ASP A 134 -7.02 15.93 -9.27
C ASP A 134 -5.91 15.58 -10.25
N TYR A 135 -4.72 16.05 -9.93
CA TYR A 135 -3.47 15.68 -10.55
C TYR A 135 -2.54 15.12 -9.47
N ALA A 136 -1.88 14.00 -9.76
CA ALA A 136 -0.92 13.37 -8.88
C ALA A 136 0.33 12.97 -9.65
N PHE A 137 1.49 13.28 -9.08
CA PHE A 137 2.80 12.90 -9.56
C PHE A 137 3.49 12.02 -8.52
N ARG A 138 4.16 10.97 -8.98
CA ARG A 138 4.99 10.10 -8.14
C ARG A 138 6.29 9.79 -8.84
N GLN A 139 7.38 10.18 -8.18
CA GLN A 139 8.73 9.82 -8.61
C GLN A 139 8.94 8.32 -8.50
N VAL A 140 9.55 7.76 -9.54
CA VAL A 140 10.03 6.38 -9.58
C VAL A 140 11.48 6.40 -10.07
N GLU A 141 12.37 5.61 -9.46
CA GLU A 141 13.81 5.65 -9.77
C GLU A 141 14.16 4.91 -11.07
N PHE A 142 13.84 3.61 -11.16
CA PHE A 142 14.21 2.78 -12.31
C PHE A 142 13.24 2.85 -13.49
N PHE A 143 12.11 3.57 -13.35
CA PHE A 143 11.08 3.69 -14.39
C PHE A 143 10.67 5.15 -14.58
N ASP A 144 9.98 5.43 -15.68
CA ASP A 144 9.36 6.73 -15.89
C ASP A 144 8.42 7.07 -14.74
N SER A 145 8.55 8.31 -14.24
CA SER A 145 7.73 8.79 -13.14
C SER A 145 6.26 8.85 -13.53
N ASN A 146 5.39 8.50 -12.59
CA ASN A 146 3.98 8.36 -12.86
C ASN A 146 3.25 9.70 -12.73
N ASN A 147 2.35 9.97 -13.68
CA ASN A 147 1.51 11.15 -13.73
C ASN A 147 0.06 10.68 -13.91
N VAL A 148 -0.80 11.02 -12.95
CA VAL A 148 -2.19 10.56 -12.91
C VAL A 148 -3.12 11.77 -12.88
N PHE A 149 -4.11 11.75 -13.76
CA PHE A 149 -5.19 12.74 -13.81
C PHE A 149 -6.50 12.04 -13.48
N SER A 150 -7.28 12.63 -12.57
CA SER A 150 -8.55 12.09 -12.12
C SER A 150 -9.63 13.15 -12.24
N LEU A 151 -10.77 12.77 -12.80
CA LEU A 151 -11.98 13.58 -12.84
C LEU A 151 -13.09 12.78 -12.16
N VAL A 152 -13.71 13.37 -11.14
CA VAL A 152 -14.73 12.72 -10.31
C VAL A 152 -15.98 13.60 -10.29
N PHE A 153 -17.14 12.95 -10.42
CA PHE A 153 -18.45 13.56 -10.28
C PHE A 153 -19.17 12.94 -9.07
N GLY A 154 -19.58 13.76 -8.11
CA GLY A 154 -20.39 13.39 -6.95
C GLY A 154 -21.82 13.91 -7.12
N PHE A 155 -22.80 13.08 -6.76
CA PHE A 155 -24.24 13.36 -6.80
C PHE A 155 -24.89 13.07 -5.44
#